data_AF-A0A3B9PAR9-F1
#
_entry.id   AF-A0A3B9PAR9-F1
#
_cell.length_a   1.000
_cell.length_b   1.000
_cell.length_c   1.000
_cell.angle_alpha   90.00
_cell.angle_beta   90.00
_cell.angle_gamma   90.00
#
_symmetry.space_group_name_H-M   'P 1'
#
loop_
_entity.id
_entity.type
_entity.pdbx_description
1 polymer ?
#
loop_
_entity_poly.entity_id
_entity_poly.type
_entity_poly.pdbx_seq_one_letter_code
_entity_poly.pdbx_strand_id
1 'polypeptide(L)'
;SAIEKFSEPESISLLFDHRESQLILYHICRLVHNFLASAKTLLEHTRNLTRENYEKTDFYEQYCKEVEIRFLDNPITGFIEDFRNYSLHYSLPITGFRISVINDKEKNIQTEHVIFFIEKKSLLKWSNWKKGKAFLEMGNEEIEIEVLIDDYYQQIFDFHGWINKKLDSIHSSEIEWLQKQQLEIDEFMKSKSD
;
A
#
# COMPACT_ATOMS: atom_id res chain seq x y z
N SER A 1 -6.90 8.92 -7.35
CA SER A 1 -5.59 9.03 -6.66
C SER A 1 -5.04 10.46 -6.77
N ALA A 2 -4.13 10.90 -5.89
CA ALA A 2 -3.43 12.18 -6.08
C ALA A 2 -2.63 12.22 -7.38
N ILE A 3 -2.15 11.06 -7.83
CA ILE A 3 -1.46 10.87 -9.12
C ILE A 3 -2.42 11.13 -10.29
N GLU A 4 -3.60 10.51 -10.28
CA GLU A 4 -4.66 10.76 -11.28
C GLU A 4 -5.02 12.26 -11.40
N LYS A 5 -5.13 12.97 -10.26
CA LYS A 5 -5.42 14.41 -10.25
C LYS A 5 -4.38 15.23 -11.01
N PHE A 6 -3.09 14.86 -10.91
CA PHE A 6 -2.01 15.56 -11.61
C PHE A 6 -1.80 15.07 -13.05
N SER A 7 -2.48 14.00 -13.45
CA SER A 7 -2.55 13.53 -14.83
C SER A 7 -3.70 14.17 -15.61
N GLU A 8 -4.52 15.02 -14.99
CA GLU A 8 -5.54 15.81 -15.69
C GLU A 8 -4.88 16.94 -16.51
N PRO A 9 -5.32 17.23 -17.75
CA PRO A 9 -4.68 18.21 -18.63
C PRO A 9 -4.46 19.60 -18.02
N GLU A 10 -5.42 20.08 -17.21
CA GLU A 10 -5.31 21.37 -16.51
C GLU A 10 -4.17 21.36 -15.48
N SER A 11 -3.99 20.25 -14.77
CA SER A 11 -2.94 20.06 -13.77
C SER A 11 -1.55 19.88 -14.38
N ILE A 12 -1.44 19.32 -15.58
CA ILE A 12 -0.15 19.16 -16.29
C ILE A 12 0.49 20.52 -16.54
N SER A 13 -0.32 21.53 -16.87
CA SER A 13 0.19 22.90 -17.10
C SER A 13 0.96 23.47 -15.89
N LEU A 14 0.54 23.11 -14.67
CA LEU A 14 1.17 23.55 -13.42
C LEU A 14 2.57 22.95 -13.23
N LEU A 15 2.85 21.80 -13.84
CA LEU A 15 4.16 21.15 -13.74
C LEU A 15 5.26 21.89 -14.50
N PHE A 16 4.90 22.76 -15.45
CA PHE A 16 5.86 23.61 -16.15
C PHE A 16 6.27 24.84 -15.34
N ASP A 17 5.51 25.22 -14.31
CA ASP A 17 5.91 26.25 -13.36
C ASP A 17 6.82 25.63 -12.29
N HIS A 18 8.01 26.22 -12.09
CA HIS A 18 8.98 25.69 -11.13
C HIS A 18 8.44 25.68 -9.70
N ARG A 19 7.69 26.71 -9.29
CA ARG A 19 7.19 26.80 -7.92
C ARG A 19 6.08 25.76 -7.70
N GLU A 20 5.14 25.68 -8.63
CA GLU A 20 4.03 24.73 -8.52
C GLU A 20 4.51 23.28 -8.61
N SER A 21 5.42 22.95 -9.54
CA SER A 21 6.02 21.61 -9.61
C SER A 21 6.71 21.18 -8.32
N GLN A 22 7.45 22.08 -7.65
CA GLN A 22 8.05 21.80 -6.33
C GLN A 22 7.00 21.49 -5.26
N LEU A 23 5.90 22.25 -5.23
CA LEU A 23 4.80 22.02 -4.29
C LEU A 23 4.10 20.67 -4.54
N ILE A 24 3.90 20.32 -5.81
CA ILE A 24 3.33 19.04 -6.23
C ILE A 24 4.26 17.90 -5.81
N LEU A 25 5.56 17.99 -6.12
CA LEU A 25 6.54 16.97 -5.73
C LEU A 25 6.62 16.78 -4.22
N TYR A 26 6.62 17.88 -3.44
CA TYR A 26 6.56 17.82 -1.97
C TYR A 26 5.30 17.10 -1.48
N HIS A 27 4.15 17.38 -2.12
CA HIS A 27 2.90 16.71 -1.79
C HIS A 27 2.96 15.21 -2.06
N ILE A 28 3.46 14.80 -3.24
CA ILE A 28 3.64 13.38 -3.60
C ILE A 28 4.61 12.70 -2.63
N CYS A 29 5.74 13.34 -2.32
CA CYS A 29 6.71 12.84 -1.34
C CYS A 29 6.06 12.60 0.03
N ARG A 30 5.24 13.53 0.52
CA ARG A 30 4.48 13.37 1.77
C ARG A 30 3.52 12.17 1.71
N LEU A 31 2.82 11.98 0.59
CA LEU A 31 1.90 10.86 0.41
C LEU A 31 2.64 9.51 0.41
N VAL A 32 3.78 9.41 -0.30
CA VAL A 32 4.64 8.23 -0.29
C VAL A 32 5.12 7.91 1.12
N HIS A 33 5.61 8.93 1.84
CA HIS A 33 6.03 8.76 3.23
C HIS A 33 4.91 8.22 4.13
N ASN A 34 3.71 8.80 4.03
CA ASN A 34 2.55 8.37 4.80
C ASN A 34 2.13 6.94 4.46
N PHE A 35 2.18 6.58 3.18
CA PHE A 35 1.90 5.22 2.72
C PHE A 35 2.87 4.22 3.34
N LEU A 36 4.18 4.48 3.24
CA LEU A 36 5.23 3.60 3.81
C LEU A 36 5.08 3.43 5.33
N ALA A 37 4.79 4.52 6.05
CA ALA A 37 4.56 4.46 7.48
C ALA A 37 3.29 3.65 7.81
N SER A 38 2.18 3.92 7.13
CA SER A 38 0.89 3.25 7.34
C SER A 38 0.94 1.76 7.01
N ALA A 39 1.63 1.39 5.93
CA ALA A 39 1.83 0.00 5.52
C ALA A 39 2.52 -0.82 6.63
N LYS A 40 3.57 -0.26 7.24
CA LYS A 40 4.29 -0.92 8.32
C LYS A 40 3.41 -1.07 9.56
N THR A 41 2.69 -0.01 9.93
CA THR A 41 1.75 -0.01 11.06
C THR A 41 0.69 -1.10 10.90
N LEU A 42 0.05 -1.19 9.72
CA LEU A 42 -0.96 -2.20 9.42
C LEU A 42 -0.41 -3.63 9.61
N LEU A 43 0.74 -3.92 8.99
CA LEU A 43 1.40 -5.23 9.11
C LEU A 43 1.72 -5.59 10.56
N GLU A 44 2.24 -4.65 11.35
CA GLU A 44 2.60 -4.90 12.75
C GLU A 44 1.37 -5.13 13.62
N HIS A 45 0.31 -4.35 13.44
CA HIS A 45 -0.95 -4.57 14.16
C HIS A 45 -1.53 -5.93 13.82
N THR A 46 -1.62 -6.29 12.54
CA THR A 46 -2.13 -7.61 12.14
C THR A 46 -1.28 -8.74 12.71
N ARG A 47 0.05 -8.66 12.61
CA ARG A 47 0.93 -9.68 13.20
C ARG A 47 0.73 -9.82 14.70
N ASN A 48 0.65 -8.71 15.42
CA ASN A 48 0.49 -8.73 16.87
C ASN A 48 -0.88 -9.29 17.27
N LEU A 49 -1.96 -8.81 16.65
CA LEU A 49 -3.32 -9.30 16.89
C LEU A 49 -3.45 -10.79 16.57
N THR A 50 -2.89 -11.23 15.43
CA THR A 50 -2.93 -12.64 15.04
C THR A 50 -2.15 -13.51 16.03
N ARG A 51 -0.96 -13.08 16.46
CA ARG A 51 -0.21 -13.81 17.48
C ARG A 51 -0.95 -13.84 18.82
N GLU A 52 -1.39 -12.70 19.34
CA GLU A 52 -2.03 -12.61 20.66
C GLU A 52 -3.28 -13.49 20.78
N ASN A 53 -4.08 -13.58 19.72
CA ASN A 53 -5.35 -14.30 19.76
C ASN A 53 -5.26 -15.75 19.26
N TYR A 54 -4.25 -16.09 18.43
CA TYR A 54 -4.25 -17.36 17.70
C TYR A 54 -2.95 -18.16 17.80
N GLU A 55 -1.90 -17.71 18.50
CA GLU A 55 -0.55 -18.35 18.54
C GLU A 55 -0.56 -19.88 18.73
N LYS A 56 -1.55 -20.43 19.45
CA LYS A 56 -1.68 -21.87 19.75
C LYS A 56 -2.77 -22.58 18.94
N THR A 57 -3.08 -22.07 17.75
CA THR A 57 -4.15 -22.60 16.88
C THR A 57 -3.60 -22.97 15.51
N ASP A 58 -4.29 -23.90 14.82
CA ASP A 58 -3.96 -24.28 13.44
C ASP A 58 -4.01 -23.09 12.47
N PHE A 59 -4.81 -22.06 12.79
CA PHE A 59 -4.87 -20.84 12.00
C PHE A 59 -3.55 -20.05 12.05
N TYR A 60 -2.87 -20.01 13.19
CA TYR A 60 -1.59 -19.31 13.29
C TYR A 60 -0.49 -19.99 12.47
N GLU A 61 -0.48 -21.32 12.42
CA GLU A 61 0.41 -22.05 11.52
C GLU A 61 0.12 -21.74 10.03
N GLN A 62 -1.16 -21.70 9.65
CA GLN A 62 -1.57 -21.30 8.30
C GLN A 62 -1.17 -19.85 7.99
N TYR A 63 -1.35 -18.94 8.95
CA TYR A 63 -0.94 -17.55 8.83
C TYR A 63 0.56 -17.42 8.60
N CYS A 64 1.40 -18.10 9.39
CA CYS A 64 2.85 -18.05 9.20
C CYS A 64 3.26 -18.56 7.81
N LYS A 65 2.65 -19.66 7.34
CA LYS A 65 2.90 -20.20 5.99
C LYS A 65 2.50 -19.21 4.89
N GLU A 66 1.33 -18.57 5.01
CA GLU A 66 0.92 -17.56 4.02
C GLU A 66 1.82 -16.33 4.05
N VAL A 67 2.31 -15.91 5.22
CA VAL A 67 3.30 -14.84 5.32
C VAL A 67 4.58 -15.22 4.58
N GLU A 68 5.08 -16.44 4.78
CA GLU A 68 6.27 -16.93 4.09
C GLU A 68 6.07 -16.94 2.56
N ILE A 69 4.96 -17.52 2.10
CA ILE A 69 4.64 -17.63 0.66
C ILE A 69 4.55 -16.26 -0.02
N ARG A 70 3.92 -15.28 0.64
CA ARG A 70 3.63 -13.98 0.01
C ARG A 70 4.76 -12.97 0.15
N PHE A 71 5.53 -13.01 1.24
CA PHE A 71 6.38 -11.90 1.64
C PHE A 71 7.87 -12.24 1.83
N LEU A 72 8.26 -13.51 2.07
CA LEU A 72 9.64 -13.84 2.44
C LEU A 72 10.64 -13.57 1.30
N ASP A 73 10.30 -14.03 0.10
CA ASP A 73 11.14 -13.90 -1.11
C ASP A 73 10.59 -12.88 -2.11
N ASN A 74 9.73 -11.98 -1.65
CA ASN A 74 9.11 -10.97 -2.49
C ASN A 74 10.01 -9.70 -2.57
N PRO A 75 10.59 -9.38 -3.74
CA PRO A 75 11.52 -8.25 -3.86
C PRO A 75 10.87 -6.90 -3.54
N ILE A 76 9.58 -6.74 -3.85
CA ILE A 76 8.84 -5.49 -3.60
C ILE A 76 8.62 -5.32 -2.09
N THR A 77 8.23 -6.38 -1.38
CA THR A 77 8.06 -6.31 0.08
C THR A 77 9.35 -5.93 0.79
N GLY A 78 10.45 -6.58 0.42
CA GLY A 78 11.77 -6.26 0.97
C GLY A 78 12.20 -4.82 0.67
N PHE A 79 11.93 -4.35 -0.55
CA PHE A 79 12.18 -2.98 -0.94
C PHE A 79 11.35 -1.97 -0.15
N ILE A 80 10.04 -2.16 -0.01
CA ILE A 80 9.15 -1.26 0.74
C ILE A 80 9.57 -1.15 2.21
N GLU A 81 10.02 -2.24 2.84
CA GLU A 81 10.49 -2.21 4.23
C GLU A 81 11.74 -1.34 4.39
N ASP A 82 12.74 -1.54 3.53
CA ASP A 82 13.94 -0.71 3.58
C ASP A 82 13.66 0.72 3.11
N PHE A 83 12.75 0.92 2.17
CA PHE A 83 12.38 2.23 1.65
C PHE A 83 11.65 3.07 2.70
N ARG A 84 10.84 2.44 3.56
CA ARG A 84 10.30 3.07 4.77
C ARG A 84 11.42 3.53 5.69
N ASN A 85 12.45 2.70 5.92
CA ASN A 85 13.57 3.06 6.78
C ASN A 85 14.42 4.20 6.19
N TYR A 86 14.69 4.16 4.89
CA TYR A 86 15.29 5.27 4.15
C TYR A 86 14.50 6.57 4.36
N SER A 87 13.19 6.50 4.12
CA SER A 87 12.29 7.66 4.15
C SER A 87 12.13 8.29 5.53
N LEU A 88 12.32 7.51 6.60
CA LEU A 88 12.17 7.97 7.98
C LEU A 88 13.48 8.36 8.66
N HIS A 89 14.61 7.80 8.23
CA HIS A 89 15.88 7.91 8.96
C HIS A 89 17.03 8.48 8.14
N TYR A 90 16.87 8.65 6.83
CA TYR A 90 17.94 9.15 5.97
C TYR A 90 17.53 10.39 5.17
N SER A 91 16.54 10.25 4.28
CA SER A 91 16.10 11.34 3.42
C SER A 91 14.66 11.11 3.01
N LEU A 92 13.96 12.20 2.73
CA LEU A 92 12.70 12.14 2.02
C LEU A 92 12.89 11.41 0.68
N PRO A 93 11.88 10.63 0.22
CA PRO A 93 11.89 10.05 -1.10
C PRO A 93 11.87 11.18 -2.13
N ILE A 94 13.01 11.43 -2.78
CA ILE A 94 13.11 12.47 -3.81
C ILE A 94 12.33 11.98 -5.01
N THR A 95 11.28 12.71 -5.35
CA THR A 95 10.40 12.41 -6.47
C THR A 95 10.72 13.32 -7.65
N GLY A 96 10.77 12.73 -8.84
CA GLY A 96 10.76 13.43 -10.12
C GLY A 96 9.46 13.16 -10.86
N PHE A 97 9.27 13.83 -11.99
CA PHE A 97 8.16 13.52 -12.90
C PHE A 97 8.63 13.57 -14.35
N ARG A 98 7.95 12.81 -15.21
CA ARG A 98 8.07 12.88 -16.66
C ARG A 98 6.69 12.89 -17.30
N ILE A 99 6.57 13.52 -18.46
CA ILE A 99 5.33 13.55 -19.23
C ILE A 99 5.47 12.51 -20.35
N SER A 100 4.55 11.55 -20.37
CA SER A 100 4.40 10.56 -21.43
C SER A 100 3.25 10.97 -22.33
N VAL A 101 3.49 10.97 -23.65
CA VAL A 101 2.48 11.30 -24.64
C VAL A 101 2.07 10.03 -25.38
N ILE A 102 0.81 9.63 -25.23
CA ILE A 102 0.23 8.48 -25.90
C ILE A 102 -0.64 8.98 -27.05
N ASN A 103 -0.33 8.51 -28.26
CA ASN A 103 -1.07 8.86 -29.47
C ASN A 103 -1.96 7.68 -29.88
N ASP A 104 -3.28 7.83 -29.74
CA ASP A 104 -4.26 6.93 -30.32
C ASP A 104 -4.49 7.34 -31.78
N LYS A 105 -3.82 6.61 -32.69
CA LYS A 105 -3.90 6.86 -34.14
C LYS A 105 -5.28 6.56 -34.73
N GLU A 106 -6.07 5.69 -34.10
CA GLU A 106 -7.41 5.30 -34.60
C GLU A 106 -8.44 6.36 -34.24
N LYS A 107 -8.33 6.96 -33.05
CA LYS A 107 -9.23 8.02 -32.60
C LYS A 107 -8.73 9.44 -32.91
N ASN A 108 -7.49 9.57 -33.39
CA ASN A 108 -6.79 10.84 -33.57
C ASN A 108 -6.78 11.67 -32.26
N ILE A 109 -6.61 10.98 -31.13
CA ILE A 109 -6.56 11.58 -29.79
C ILE A 109 -5.13 11.45 -29.27
N GLN A 110 -4.60 12.55 -28.75
CA GLN A 110 -3.35 12.60 -28.00
C GLN A 110 -3.71 12.71 -26.52
N THR A 111 -3.15 11.84 -25.69
CA THR A 111 -3.32 11.88 -24.22
C THR A 111 -1.96 12.03 -23.56
N GLU A 112 -1.87 13.00 -22.67
CA GLU A 112 -0.67 13.26 -21.87
C GLU A 112 -0.86 12.65 -20.49
N HIS A 113 0.16 11.95 -20.01
CA HIS A 113 0.16 11.29 -18.71
C HIS A 113 1.40 11.70 -17.93
N VAL A 114 1.21 12.06 -16.66
CA VAL A 114 2.31 12.40 -15.77
C VAL A 114 2.70 11.17 -14.98
N ILE A 115 3.98 10.82 -15.05
CA ILE A 115 4.54 9.69 -14.32
C ILE A 115 5.48 10.24 -13.27
N PHE A 116 5.13 10.04 -12.00
CA PHE A 116 6.00 10.34 -10.87
C PHE A 116 6.90 9.15 -10.56
N PHE A 117 8.19 9.42 -10.39
CA PHE A 117 9.19 8.40 -10.18
C PHE A 117 10.17 8.77 -9.08
N ILE A 118 10.88 7.77 -8.59
CA ILE A 118 12.02 7.92 -7.69
C ILE A 118 13.28 7.53 -8.45
N GLU A 119 14.30 8.38 -8.39
CA GLU A 119 15.58 8.08 -9.04
C GLU A 119 16.38 7.07 -8.20
N LYS A 120 16.71 5.93 -8.78
CA LYS A 120 17.55 4.87 -8.17
C LYS A 120 18.87 5.42 -7.64
N LYS A 121 19.54 6.30 -8.39
CA LYS A 121 20.80 6.95 -7.95
C LYS A 121 20.67 7.69 -6.62
N SER A 122 19.48 8.22 -6.29
CA SER A 122 19.25 8.90 -5.01
C SER A 122 19.16 7.90 -3.86
N LEU A 123 18.48 6.76 -4.09
CA LEU A 123 18.33 5.67 -3.12
C LEU A 123 19.66 4.98 -2.82
N LEU A 124 20.50 4.80 -3.84
CA LEU A 124 21.83 4.17 -3.71
C LEU A 124 22.83 4.99 -2.86
N LYS A 125 22.52 6.24 -2.51
CA LYS A 125 23.33 7.04 -1.57
C LYS A 125 23.26 6.51 -0.13
N TRP A 126 22.21 5.76 0.20
CA TRP A 126 22.07 5.12 1.49
C TRP A 126 22.62 3.69 1.41
N SER A 127 23.57 3.33 2.27
CA SER A 127 24.24 2.03 2.22
C SER A 127 23.52 0.91 2.98
N ASN A 128 22.48 1.23 3.74
CA ASN A 128 21.83 0.29 4.67
C ASN A 128 20.65 -0.49 4.04
N TRP A 129 20.58 -0.60 2.72
CA TRP A 129 19.66 -1.52 2.04
C TRP A 129 20.05 -2.97 2.36
N LYS A 130 19.11 -3.74 2.89
CA LYS A 130 19.27 -5.15 3.25
C LYS A 130 18.35 -6.03 2.41
N LYS A 131 17.04 -5.86 2.57
CA LYS A 131 15.99 -6.63 1.92
C LYS A 131 15.69 -6.10 0.51
N GLY A 132 15.72 -4.77 0.34
CA GLY A 132 15.47 -4.09 -0.92
C GLY A 132 16.65 -4.04 -1.89
N LYS A 133 17.80 -4.57 -1.51
CA LYS A 133 19.03 -4.43 -2.29
C LYS A 133 18.93 -5.10 -3.66
N ALA A 134 18.41 -6.33 -3.72
CA ALA A 134 18.24 -7.05 -4.98
C ALA A 134 17.26 -6.34 -5.93
N PHE A 135 16.18 -5.78 -5.38
CA PHE A 135 15.23 -4.97 -6.15
C PHE A 135 15.92 -3.75 -6.78
N LEU A 136 16.76 -3.04 -6.02
CA LEU A 136 17.52 -1.91 -6.55
C LEU A 136 18.54 -2.36 -7.60
N GLU A 137 19.25 -3.46 -7.40
CA GLU A 137 20.28 -3.94 -8.34
C GLU A 137 19.67 -4.35 -9.69
N MET A 138 18.54 -5.06 -9.67
CA MET A 138 17.86 -5.55 -10.88
C MET A 138 16.92 -4.51 -11.51
N GLY A 139 16.50 -3.50 -10.74
CA GLY A 139 15.51 -2.52 -11.14
C GLY A 139 16.03 -1.42 -12.08
N ASN A 140 15.08 -0.75 -12.72
CA ASN A 140 15.31 0.39 -13.60
C ASN A 140 15.89 1.61 -12.85
N GLU A 141 16.44 2.56 -13.60
CA GLU A 141 16.96 3.82 -13.04
C GLU A 141 15.85 4.71 -12.45
N GLU A 142 14.64 4.59 -12.96
CA GLU A 142 13.44 5.27 -12.47
C GLU A 142 12.46 4.22 -11.93
N ILE A 143 12.07 4.37 -10.67
CA ILE A 143 11.06 3.54 -10.02
C ILE A 143 9.75 4.32 -10.05
N GLU A 144 8.79 3.86 -10.85
CA GLU A 144 7.48 4.49 -10.98
C GLU A 144 6.66 4.28 -9.69
N ILE A 145 6.21 5.38 -9.10
CA ILE A 145 5.58 5.38 -7.77
C ILE A 145 4.22 4.68 -7.80
N GLU A 146 3.43 4.92 -8.85
CA GLU A 146 2.10 4.34 -9.01
C GLU A 146 2.18 2.82 -9.08
N VAL A 147 3.01 2.28 -9.99
CA VAL A 147 3.25 0.84 -10.13
C VAL A 147 3.73 0.22 -8.81
N LEU A 148 4.72 0.85 -8.16
CA LEU A 148 5.25 0.36 -6.89
C LEU A 148 4.19 0.29 -5.79
N ILE A 149 3.39 1.36 -5.64
CA ILE A 149 2.36 1.45 -4.60
C ILE A 149 1.24 0.46 -4.90
N ASP A 150 0.79 0.37 -6.15
CA ASP A 150 -0.30 -0.51 -6.55
C ASP A 150 0.09 -1.98 -6.38
N ASP A 151 1.27 -2.39 -6.84
CA ASP A 151 1.76 -3.76 -6.69
C ASP A 151 1.84 -4.19 -5.22
N TYR A 152 2.35 -3.31 -4.34
CA TYR A 152 2.41 -3.59 -2.92
C TYR A 152 1.02 -3.55 -2.27
N TYR A 153 0.18 -2.58 -2.64
CA TYR A 153 -1.19 -2.44 -2.13
C TYR A 153 -2.01 -3.70 -2.42
N GLN A 154 -1.95 -4.22 -3.66
CA GLN A 154 -2.67 -5.43 -4.04
C GLN A 154 -2.21 -6.64 -3.21
N GLN A 155 -0.91 -6.81 -2.98
CA GLN A 155 -0.40 -7.89 -2.13
C GLN A 155 -0.95 -7.83 -0.71
N ILE A 156 -0.99 -6.64 -0.12
CA ILE A 156 -1.55 -6.42 1.22
C ILE A 156 -3.06 -6.63 1.22
N PHE A 157 -3.77 -6.08 0.24
CA PHE A 157 -5.22 -6.22 0.10
C PHE A 157 -5.63 -7.70 0.02
N ASP A 158 -4.98 -8.47 -0.85
CA ASP A 158 -5.25 -9.89 -1.02
C ASP A 158 -4.94 -10.69 0.25
N PHE A 159 -3.84 -10.35 0.94
CA PHE A 159 -3.47 -10.99 2.20
C PHE A 159 -4.51 -10.74 3.29
N HIS A 160 -4.95 -9.49 3.47
CA HIS A 160 -6.01 -9.16 4.43
C HIS A 160 -7.35 -9.78 4.05
N GLY A 161 -7.68 -9.83 2.76
CA GLY A 161 -8.87 -10.53 2.26
C GLY A 161 -8.83 -12.02 2.59
N TRP A 162 -7.66 -12.66 2.50
CA TRP A 162 -7.47 -14.05 2.93
C TRP A 162 -7.63 -14.21 4.45
N ILE A 163 -7.01 -13.34 5.26
CA ILE A 163 -7.16 -13.36 6.73
C ILE A 163 -8.63 -13.25 7.12
N ASN A 164 -9.34 -12.25 6.59
CA ASN A 164 -10.74 -12.00 6.94
C ASN A 164 -11.61 -13.22 6.64
N LYS A 165 -11.47 -13.83 5.45
CA LYS A 165 -12.19 -15.06 5.11
C LYS A 165 -11.91 -16.22 6.08
N LYS A 166 -10.66 -16.35 6.55
CA LYS A 166 -10.30 -17.37 7.54
C LYS A 166 -10.93 -17.09 8.91
N LEU A 167 -10.88 -15.84 9.36
CA LEU A 167 -11.47 -15.43 10.63
C LEU A 167 -13.00 -15.55 10.61
N ASP A 168 -13.65 -15.15 9.53
CA ASP A 168 -15.11 -15.30 9.34
C ASP A 168 -15.51 -16.78 9.45
N SER A 169 -14.70 -17.69 8.88
CA SER A 169 -14.94 -19.12 8.96
C SER A 169 -14.66 -19.70 10.35
N ILE A 170 -13.72 -19.13 11.11
CA ILE A 170 -13.38 -19.61 12.46
C ILE A 170 -14.45 -19.18 13.46
N HIS A 171 -14.96 -17.95 13.32
CA HIS A 171 -15.90 -17.34 14.27
C HIS A 171 -17.36 -17.35 13.79
N SER A 172 -17.68 -18.12 12.75
CA SER A 172 -19.01 -18.09 12.13
C SER A 172 -20.11 -18.43 13.14
N SER A 173 -19.90 -19.46 13.96
CA SER A 173 -20.86 -19.90 14.98
C SER A 173 -21.09 -18.84 16.07
N GLU A 174 -20.02 -18.19 16.52
CA GLU A 174 -20.05 -17.15 17.53
C GLU A 174 -20.76 -15.91 17.02
N ILE A 175 -20.50 -15.54 15.75
CA ILE A 175 -21.18 -14.43 15.08
C ILE A 175 -22.67 -14.72 14.92
N GLU A 176 -23.04 -15.91 14.44
CA GLU A 176 -24.44 -16.33 14.33
C GLU A 176 -25.16 -16.31 15.69
N TRP A 177 -24.50 -16.81 16.73
CA TRP A 177 -25.02 -16.77 18.09
C TRP A 177 -25.22 -15.33 18.59
N LEU A 178 -24.23 -14.45 18.41
CA LEU A 178 -24.33 -13.04 18.79
C LEU A 178 -25.49 -12.34 18.09
N GLN A 179 -25.67 -12.58 16.80
CA GLN A 179 -26.78 -12.01 16.02
C GLN A 179 -28.13 -12.48 16.56
N LYS A 180 -28.25 -13.77 16.91
CA LYS A 180 -29.47 -14.30 17.52
C LYS A 180 -29.76 -13.64 18.86
N GLN A 181 -28.76 -13.47 19.73
CA GLN A 181 -28.94 -12.81 21.03
C GLN A 181 -29.33 -11.34 20.89
N GLN A 182 -28.79 -10.63 19.91
CA GLN A 182 -29.19 -9.24 19.64
C GLN A 182 -30.68 -9.16 19.24
N LEU A 183 -31.16 -10.07 18.40
CA LEU A 183 -32.58 -10.11 18.00
C LEU A 183 -33.51 -10.35 19.20
N GLU A 184 -33.16 -11.30 20.07
CA GLU A 184 -33.94 -11.59 21.29
C GLU A 184 -34.01 -10.37 22.23
N ILE A 185 -32.89 -9.64 22.38
CA ILE A 185 -32.85 -8.40 23.17
C ILE A 185 -33.72 -7.31 22.52
N ASP A 186 -33.64 -7.13 21.21
CA ASP A 186 -34.41 -6.11 20.49
C ASP A 186 -35.92 -6.37 20.57
N GLU A 187 -36.34 -7.64 20.46
CA GLU A 187 -37.73 -8.06 20.64
C GLU A 187 -38.21 -7.79 22.07
N PHE A 188 -37.40 -8.13 23.07
CA PHE A 188 -37.72 -7.85 24.46
C PHE A 188 -37.84 -6.34 24.73
N MET A 189 -36.94 -5.52 24.18
CA MET A 189 -36.98 -4.06 24.34
C MET A 189 -38.22 -3.44 23.68
N LYS A 190 -38.61 -3.91 22.48
CA LYS A 190 -39.86 -3.48 21.83
C LYS A 190 -41.08 -3.83 22.67
N SER A 191 -41.16 -5.05 23.20
CA SER A 191 -42.28 -5.50 24.03
C SER A 191 -42.46 -4.74 25.35
N LYS A 192 -41.44 -3.98 25.79
CA LYS A 192 -41.48 -3.12 26.99
C LYS A 192 -41.76 -1.64 26.71
N SER A 193 -41.73 -1.22 25.44
CA SER A 193 -42.03 0.15 25.03
C SER A 193 -43.48 0.36 24.57
N ASP A 194 -44.24 -0.73 24.42
CA ASP A 194 -45.69 -0.76 24.24
C ASP A 194 -46.42 -0.94 25.59
#